data_AF-A0A352WQ48-F1
#
_entry.id   AF-A0A352WQ48-F1
#
_cell.length_a   1.000
_cell.length_b   1.000
_cell.length_c   1.000
_cell.angle_alpha   90.00
_cell.angle_beta   90.00
_cell.angle_gamma   90.00
#
_symmetry.space_group_name_H-M   'P 1'
#
loop_
_entity.id
_entity.type
_entity.pdbx_description
1 polymer ?
#
loop_
_entity_poly.entity_id
_entity_poly.type
_entity_poly.pdbx_seq_one_letter_code
_entity_poly.pdbx_strand_id
1 'polypeptide(L)'
;MIIQEIIAIAGKPGLYRILVTNRSNLVVESMLDRKRLSIPGTSRISSLADITMYTTDEDVLLMDVLNRMNEHVGSNDAPDVKG
;
A
#
# COMPACT_ATOMS: atom_id res chain seq x y z
N MET A 1 7.82 8.71 -6.62
CA MET A 1 7.46 7.83 -5.49
C MET A 1 7.65 6.40 -5.96
N ILE A 2 8.34 5.56 -5.19
CA ILE A 2 8.63 4.17 -5.55
C ILE A 2 7.57 3.29 -4.87
N ILE A 3 6.63 2.73 -5.65
CA ILE A 3 5.47 1.98 -5.12
C ILE A 3 5.90 0.72 -4.36
N GLN A 4 7.06 0.16 -4.72
CA GLN A 4 7.66 -1.01 -4.07
C GLN A 4 8.01 -0.76 -2.60
N GLU A 5 8.06 0.50 -2.15
CA GLU A 5 8.32 0.85 -0.75
C GLU A 5 7.02 0.94 0.08
N ILE A 6 5.84 0.81 -0.52
CA ILE A 6 4.55 0.90 0.16
C ILE A 6 4.06 -0.48 0.56
N ILE A 7 3.78 -0.64 1.85
CA ILE A 7 3.32 -1.90 2.44
C ILE A 7 2.05 -1.70 3.26
N ALA A 8 1.23 -2.75 3.30
CA ALA A 8 0.22 -2.96 4.32
C ALA A 8 0.79 -3.88 5.41
N ILE A 9 0.49 -3.59 6.68
CA ILE A 9 0.92 -4.40 7.82
C ILE A 9 -0.31 -5.02 8.46
N ALA A 10 -0.36 -6.35 8.55
CA ALA A 10 -1.51 -7.06 9.10
C ALA A 10 -1.83 -6.58 10.52
N GLY A 11 -3.10 -6.23 10.78
CA GLY A 11 -3.58 -5.74 12.07
C GLY A 11 -3.26 -4.28 12.37
N LYS A 12 -2.63 -3.54 11.44
CA LYS A 12 -2.46 -2.09 11.53
C LYS A 12 -3.27 -1.39 10.43
N PRO A 13 -4.00 -0.31 10.74
CA PRO A 13 -4.73 0.43 9.73
C PRO A 13 -3.78 1.21 8.82
N GLY A 14 -4.22 1.44 7.59
CA GLY A 14 -3.52 2.27 6.60
C GLY A 14 -2.32 1.62 5.93
N LEU A 15 -1.63 2.45 5.14
CA LEU A 15 -0.42 2.09 4.41
C LEU A 15 0.81 2.71 5.07
N TYR A 16 1.95 2.04 4.89
CA TYR A 16 3.24 2.43 5.45
C TYR A 16 4.29 2.46 4.36
N ARG A 17 5.20 3.43 4.42
CA ARG A 17 6.38 3.50 3.57
C ARG A 17 7.59 2.97 4.32
N ILE A 18 8.35 2.05 3.72
CA ILE A 18 9.62 1.58 4.27
C ILE A 18 10.65 2.71 4.19
N LEU A 19 11.29 3.02 5.32
CA LEU A 19 12.39 3.99 5.38
C LEU A 19 13.73 3.28 5.43
N VAL A 20 13.83 2.25 6.27
CA VAL A 20 15.07 1.50 6.52
C VAL A 20 14.73 0.04 6.78
N THR A 21 15.47 -0.86 6.15
CA THR A 21 15.41 -2.30 6.41
C THR A 21 16.68 -2.73 7.14
N ASN A 22 16.53 -3.22 8.37
CA ASN A 22 17.61 -3.80 9.16
C ASN A 22 17.46 -5.33 9.21
N ARG A 23 18.48 -6.03 9.72
CA ARG A 23 18.45 -7.51 9.81
C ARG A 23 17.29 -8.07 10.63
N SER A 24 16.83 -7.36 11.66
CA SER A 24 15.81 -7.83 12.60
C SER A 24 14.51 -7.02 12.58
N ASN A 25 14.52 -5.83 11.98
CA ASN A 25 13.37 -4.92 11.99
C ASN A 25 13.30 -4.05 10.73
N LEU A 26 12.14 -3.45 10.52
CA LEU A 26 11.91 -2.43 9.50
C LEU A 26 11.48 -1.15 10.19
N VAL A 27 12.07 -0.02 9.79
CA VAL A 27 11.61 1.31 10.16
C VAL A 27 10.68 1.77 9.05
N VAL A 28 9.43 2.05 9.42
CA VAL A 28 8.38 2.44 8.47
C VAL A 28 7.70 3.73 8.91
N GLU A 29 7.12 4.45 7.97
CA GLU A 29 6.39 5.70 8.16
C GLU A 29 4.94 5.53 7.74
N SER A 30 4.01 5.80 8.65
CA SER A 30 2.57 5.82 8.35
C SER A 30 2.25 6.91 7.34
N MET A 31 1.48 6.57 6.31
CA MET A 31 1.04 7.54 5.30
C MET A 31 -0.14 8.39 5.77
N LEU A 32 -0.81 8.00 6.86
CA LEU A 32 -1.95 8.72 7.42
C LEU A 32 -1.51 9.91 8.28
N ASP A 33 -0.57 9.68 9.20
CA ASP A 33 -0.19 10.64 10.24
C ASP A 33 1.31 10.95 10.26
N ARG A 34 2.08 10.42 9.30
CA ARG A 34 3.55 10.61 9.17
C ARG A 34 4.35 10.11 10.37
N LYS A 35 3.76 9.32 11.27
CA LYS A 35 4.50 8.75 12.40
C LYS A 35 5.38 7.60 11.98
N ARG A 36 6.54 7.50 12.63
CA ARG A 36 7.50 6.42 12.41
C ARG A 36 7.31 5.31 13.44
N LEU A 37 7.46 4.08 13.00
CA LEU A 37 7.39 2.89 13.82
C LEU A 37 8.45 1.90 13.38
N SER A 38 9.01 1.19 14.37
CA SER A 38 9.86 0.03 14.12
C SER A 38 9.00 -1.22 14.28
N ILE A 39 8.97 -2.07 13.25
CA ILE A 39 8.25 -3.34 13.28
C ILE A 39 9.24 -4.51 13.19
N PRO A 40 8.95 -5.65 13.84
CA PRO A 40 9.74 -6.86 13.65
C PRO A 40 9.79 -7.27 12.18
N GLY A 41 10.92 -7.79 11.70
CA GLY A 41 11.04 -8.36 10.35
C GLY A 41 10.13 -9.56 10.09
N THR A 42 9.63 -10.19 11.16
CA THR A 42 8.66 -11.29 11.13
C THR A 42 7.20 -10.81 11.02
N SER A 43 6.97 -9.49 10.96
CA SER A 43 5.63 -8.94 10.78
C SER A 43 5.06 -9.39 9.43
N ARG A 44 3.79 -9.78 9.43
CA ARG A 44 3.08 -10.09 8.18
C ARG A 44 2.84 -8.80 7.41
N ILE A 45 3.57 -8.64 6.31
CA ILE A 45 3.50 -7.49 5.42
C ILE A 45 3.05 -7.94 4.03
N SER A 46 2.30 -7.07 3.36
CA SER A 46 1.96 -7.21 1.95
C SER A 46 2.47 -5.98 1.22
N SER A 47 3.34 -6.17 0.22
CA SER A 47 3.77 -5.10 -0.68
C SER A 47 2.63 -4.71 -1.58
N LEU A 48 2.33 -3.41 -1.69
CA LEU A 48 1.28 -2.94 -2.59
C LEU A 48 1.63 -3.20 -4.06
N ALA A 49 2.93 -3.26 -4.39
CA ALA A 49 3.42 -3.54 -5.73
C ALA A 49 3.13 -4.98 -6.18
N ASP A 50 2.95 -5.91 -5.24
CA ASP A 50 2.78 -7.34 -5.52
C ASP A 50 1.29 -7.76 -5.53
N ILE A 51 0.36 -6.83 -5.29
CA ILE A 51 -1.07 -7.13 -5.23
C ILE A 51 -1.66 -7.12 -6.64
N THR A 52 -2.23 -8.26 -7.05
CA THR A 52 -2.99 -8.45 -8.29
C THR A 52 -4.48 -8.57 -8.01
N MET A 53 -5.28 -8.23 -9.02
CA MET A 53 -6.73 -8.36 -9.04
C MET A 53 -7.15 -9.26 -10.19
N TYR A 54 -7.98 -10.25 -9.89
CA TYR A 54 -8.62 -11.08 -10.90
C TYR A 54 -9.66 -10.24 -11.66
N THR A 55 -9.63 -10.29 -12.99
CA THR A 55 -10.65 -9.67 -13.85
C THR A 55 -11.37 -10.73 -14.67
N THR A 56 -12.28 -10.30 -15.56
CA THR A 56 -12.93 -11.20 -16.52
C THR A 56 -11.99 -11.75 -17.58
N ASP A 57 -10.90 -11.04 -17.85
CA ASP A 57 -9.92 -11.38 -18.88
C ASP A 57 -8.64 -11.90 -18.21
N GLU A 58 -7.69 -10.99 -17.95
CA GLU A 58 -6.40 -11.29 -17.32
C GLU A 58 -6.27 -10.64 -15.95
N ASP A 59 -5.36 -11.18 -15.14
CA ASP A 59 -5.00 -10.58 -13.87
C ASP A 59 -4.29 -9.26 -14.12
N VAL A 60 -4.71 -8.23 -13.39
CA VAL A 60 -4.12 -6.89 -13.49
C VAL A 60 -3.51 -6.49 -12.15
N LEU A 61 -2.45 -5.69 -12.17
CA LEU A 61 -1.93 -5.12 -10.93
C LEU A 61 -2.97 -4.17 -10.32
N LEU A 62 -3.13 -4.22 -9.00
CA LEU A 62 -4.02 -3.29 -8.30
C LEU A 62 -3.63 -1.83 -8.59
N MET A 63 -2.34 -1.56 -8.76
CA MET A 63 -1.84 -0.22 -9.11
C MET A 63 -2.40 0.29 -10.45
N ASP A 64 -2.49 -0.58 -11.46
CA ASP A 64 -3.03 -0.20 -12.76
C ASP A 64 -4.51 0.12 -12.67
N VAL A 65 -5.25 -0.62 -11.84
CA VAL A 65 -6.66 -0.34 -11.56
C VAL A 65 -6.80 1.04 -10.90
N LEU A 66 -6.01 1.33 -9.86
CA LEU A 66 -6.07 2.62 -9.15
C LEU A 66 -5.68 3.79 -10.06
N ASN A 67 -4.68 3.62 -10.93
CA ASN A 67 -4.29 4.63 -11.90
C ASN A 67 -5.41 4.91 -12.92
N ARG A 68 -6.01 3.87 -13.51
CA ARG A 68 -7.16 4.01 -14.42
C ARG A 68 -8.33 4.69 -13.75
N MET A 69 -8.60 4.37 -12.48
CA MET A 69 -9.64 5.05 -11.70
C MET A 69 -9.33 6.54 -11.53
N ASN A 70 -8.11 6.90 -11.14
CA ASN A 70 -7.71 8.29 -10.97
C ASN A 70 -7.72 9.07 -12.29
N GLU A 71 -7.37 8.45 -13.41
CA GLU A 71 -7.48 9.04 -14.75
C GLU A 71 -8.94 9.30 -15.15
N HIS A 72 -9.85 8.38 -14.82
CA HIS A 72 -11.26 8.49 -15.18
C HIS A 72 -12.03 9.51 -14.33
N VAL A 73 -11.78 9.50 -13.02
CA VAL A 73 -12.58 10.25 -12.03
C VAL A 73 -11.90 11.57 -11.63
N GLY A 74 -10.58 11.68 -11.80
CA GLY A 74 -9.79 12.77 -11.23
C GLY A 74 -9.63 12.63 -9.72
N SER A 75 -8.70 13.41 -9.14
CA SER A 75 -8.29 13.22 -7.73
C SER A 75 -9.31 13.67 -6.67
N ASN A 76 -10.44 14.30 -7.07
CA ASN A 76 -11.39 14.93 -6.13
C ASN A 76 -12.75 14.22 -6.03
N ASP A 77 -13.03 13.22 -6.85
CA ASP A 77 -14.35 12.54 -6.92
C ASP A 77 -14.26 11.04 -6.61
N ALA A 78 -13.20 10.62 -5.90
CA ALA A 78 -13.03 9.21 -5.53
C ALA A 78 -14.21 8.74 -4.66
N PRO A 79 -14.78 7.55 -4.92
CA PRO A 79 -15.89 7.04 -4.14
C PRO A 79 -15.50 6.82 -2.68
N ASP A 80 -16.38 7.24 -1.77
CA ASP A 80 -16.19 7.00 -0.34
C ASP A 80 -16.15 5.51 -0.02
N VAL A 81 -15.25 5.13 0.89
CA VAL A 81 -15.26 3.77 1.44
C VAL A 81 -16.61 3.54 2.12
N LYS A 82 -17.28 2.45 1.75
CA LYS A 82 -18.54 2.10 2.39
C LYS A 82 -18.24 1.67 3.83
N GLY A 83 -18.51 2.57 4.78
CA GLY A 83 -18.48 2.31 6.22
C GLY A 83 -19.68 1.50 6.66
#